data_AF-A0A3D2SHE9-F1
#
_entry.id   AF-A0A3D2SHE9-F1
#
_cell.length_a   1.000
_cell.length_b   1.000
_cell.length_c   1.000
_cell.angle_alpha   90.00
_cell.angle_beta   90.00
_cell.angle_gamma   90.00
#
_symmetry.space_group_name_H-M   'P 1'
#
loop_
_entity.id
_entity.type
_entity.pdbx_description
1 polymer ?
#
loop_
_entity_poly.entity_id
_entity_poly.type
_entity_poly.pdbx_seq_one_letter_code
_entity_poly.pdbx_strand_id
1 'polypeptide(L)'
;VPEVFKLIFTEAFQFNAAAGGFFGGMISMAMMQGIKRGLFSNEAGMGSAPNAAAASDVKHPVDQGLVQMLGVFVDTFIVCTSTAMIILISGVYHDTSVMGVEMTQRALEMELGGWGGDFLAVLLFLFCYSAVLGNYAYAEGNMQFINNSPKVMFAFRILVLIMVYFGAISGVPLVWSMADLFMGIMATINLTAILLLTPYARTLLKDYTAQLRGGKKDPEFKIDQYPEMKKRV
;
A
#
# COMPACT_ATOMS: atom_id res chain seq x y z
N VAL A 1 6.07 -12.05 -23.76
CA VAL A 1 4.93 -11.89 -22.82
C VAL A 1 4.45 -13.22 -22.21
N PRO A 2 4.02 -14.26 -22.96
CA PRO A 2 3.57 -15.52 -22.34
C PRO A 2 4.65 -16.22 -21.49
N GLU A 3 5.90 -16.16 -21.92
CA GLU A 3 7.05 -16.69 -21.17
C GLU A 3 7.29 -15.96 -19.84
N VAL A 4 7.06 -14.65 -19.80
CA VAL A 4 7.17 -13.85 -18.57
C VAL A 4 6.13 -14.27 -17.54
N PHE A 5 4.88 -14.50 -17.96
CA PHE A 5 3.86 -15.05 -17.07
C PHE A 5 4.24 -16.44 -16.58
N LYS A 6 4.71 -17.33 -17.48
CA LYS A 6 5.19 -18.66 -17.10
C LYS A 6 6.31 -18.57 -16.06
N LEU A 7 7.26 -17.65 -16.24
CA LEU A 7 8.34 -17.40 -15.28
C LEU A 7 7.78 -16.96 -13.92
N ILE A 8 6.91 -15.94 -13.88
CA ILE A 8 6.29 -15.45 -12.65
C ILE A 8 5.60 -16.59 -11.88
N PHE A 9 4.77 -17.38 -12.55
CA PHE A 9 4.08 -18.50 -11.90
C PHE A 9 5.05 -19.60 -11.46
N THR A 10 6.07 -19.91 -12.26
CA THR A 10 7.03 -20.97 -11.90
C THR A 10 7.83 -20.57 -10.66
N GLU A 11 8.38 -19.35 -10.65
CA GLU A 11 9.18 -18.83 -9.54
C GLU A 11 8.33 -18.59 -8.28
N ALA A 12 7.11 -18.09 -8.42
CA ALA A 12 6.21 -17.85 -7.29
C ALA A 12 5.81 -19.17 -6.58
N PHE A 13 5.64 -20.26 -7.32
CA PHE A 13 5.26 -21.56 -6.77
C PHE A 13 6.43 -22.54 -6.64
N GLN A 14 7.68 -22.03 -6.73
CA GLN A 14 8.86 -22.82 -6.45
C GLN A 14 9.13 -22.88 -4.94
N PHE A 15 8.58 -23.91 -4.31
CA PHE A 15 8.75 -24.16 -2.89
C PHE A 15 10.12 -24.80 -2.61
N ASN A 16 11.10 -23.98 -2.22
CA ASN A 16 12.39 -24.50 -1.78
C ASN A 16 12.26 -25.07 -0.37
N ALA A 17 12.40 -26.40 -0.24
CA ALA A 17 12.40 -27.12 1.04
C ALA A 17 13.47 -26.61 2.04
N ALA A 18 14.45 -25.83 1.57
CA ALA A 18 15.55 -25.28 2.35
C ALA A 18 15.17 -24.05 3.21
N ALA A 19 13.98 -23.46 3.07
CA ALA A 19 13.62 -22.20 3.72
C ALA A 19 13.12 -22.32 5.19
N GLY A 20 13.18 -23.51 5.80
CA GLY A 20 13.03 -23.68 7.25
C GLY A 20 11.60 -23.89 7.75
N GLY A 21 11.31 -25.11 8.20
CA GLY A 21 10.11 -25.47 8.97
C GLY A 21 8.84 -25.73 8.15
N PHE A 22 7.76 -26.13 8.85
CA PHE A 22 6.46 -26.49 8.26
C PHE A 22 5.87 -25.37 7.38
N PHE A 23 6.09 -24.10 7.75
CA PHE A 23 5.63 -22.93 6.98
C PHE A 23 6.61 -22.49 5.88
N GLY A 24 7.92 -22.68 6.05
CA GLY A 24 8.93 -22.34 5.03
C GLY A 24 8.86 -23.21 3.78
N GLY A 25 8.31 -24.42 3.90
CA GLY A 25 7.98 -25.27 2.74
C GLY A 25 6.69 -24.89 2.00
N MET A 26 5.83 -24.02 2.57
CA MET A 26 4.53 -23.64 1.97
C MET A 26 4.55 -22.28 1.26
N ILE A 27 5.58 -21.45 1.46
CA ILE A 27 5.67 -20.11 0.86
C ILE A 27 7.05 -19.96 0.22
N SER A 28 7.11 -19.68 -1.08
CA SER A 28 8.37 -19.41 -1.77
C SER A 28 8.98 -18.08 -1.33
N MET A 29 10.30 -17.93 -1.49
CA MET A 29 10.96 -16.64 -1.26
C MET A 29 10.39 -15.54 -2.15
N ALA A 30 10.04 -15.87 -3.40
CA ALA A 30 9.41 -14.95 -4.34
C ALA A 30 8.05 -14.47 -3.81
N MET A 31 7.20 -15.38 -3.30
CA MET A 31 5.94 -15.00 -2.66
C MET A 31 6.16 -14.12 -1.43
N MET A 32 7.10 -14.48 -0.56
CA MET A 32 7.35 -13.70 0.66
C MET A 32 7.80 -12.28 0.33
N GLN A 33 8.73 -12.11 -0.61
CA GLN A 33 9.16 -10.79 -1.05
C GLN A 33 8.05 -10.04 -1.79
N GLY A 34 7.27 -10.74 -2.62
CA GLY A 34 6.09 -10.18 -3.30
C GLY A 34 5.04 -9.66 -2.33
N ILE A 35 4.74 -10.40 -1.26
CA ILE A 35 3.81 -9.97 -0.21
C ILE A 35 4.35 -8.74 0.53
N LYS A 36 5.63 -8.74 0.92
CA LYS A 36 6.26 -7.62 1.61
C LYS A 36 6.25 -6.33 0.78
N ARG A 37 6.65 -6.42 -0.49
CA ARG A 37 6.70 -5.24 -1.38
C ARG A 37 5.32 -4.83 -1.89
N GLY A 38 4.42 -5.78 -2.09
CA GLY A 38 3.02 -5.51 -2.41
C GLY A 38 2.32 -4.75 -1.29
N LEU A 39 2.49 -5.18 -0.05
CA LEU A 39 1.96 -4.48 1.14
C LEU A 39 2.53 -3.07 1.27
N PHE A 40 3.80 -2.86 0.95
CA PHE A 40 4.40 -1.53 0.95
C PHE A 40 3.81 -0.61 -0.13
N SER A 41 3.48 -1.15 -1.30
CA SER A 41 2.95 -0.37 -2.43
C SER A 41 1.51 0.07 -2.19
N ASN A 42 0.64 -0.88 -1.83
CA ASN A 42 -0.80 -0.64 -1.77
C ASN A 42 -1.35 -0.39 -0.36
N GLU A 43 -0.50 -0.51 0.67
CA GLU A 43 -0.84 -0.32 2.09
C GLU A 43 -2.02 -1.20 2.57
N ALA A 44 -2.31 -2.30 1.87
CA ALA A 44 -3.48 -3.12 2.12
C ALA A 44 -3.41 -3.82 3.48
N GLY A 45 -4.26 -3.39 4.41
CA GLY A 45 -4.30 -3.93 5.77
C GLY A 45 -3.34 -3.23 6.75
N MET A 46 -2.58 -2.22 6.32
CA MET A 46 -1.73 -1.41 7.20
C MET A 46 -2.52 -0.43 8.08
N GLY A 47 -3.70 0.01 7.62
CA GLY A 47 -4.57 0.92 8.36
C GLY A 47 -4.26 2.41 8.19
N SER A 48 -3.28 2.75 7.34
CA SER A 48 -2.92 4.12 6.97
C SER A 48 -3.93 4.76 6.02
N ALA A 49 -4.26 4.10 4.90
CA ALA A 49 -5.17 4.60 3.87
C ALA A 49 -6.57 5.03 4.39
N PRO A 50 -7.20 4.35 5.38
CA PRO A 50 -8.44 4.80 5.99
C PRO A 50 -8.42 6.22 6.57
N ASN A 51 -7.26 6.77 6.95
CA ASN A 51 -7.16 8.17 7.40
C ASN A 51 -7.57 9.15 6.30
N ALA A 52 -7.21 8.86 5.04
CA ALA A 52 -7.65 9.66 3.90
C ALA A 52 -9.16 9.51 3.64
N ALA A 53 -9.69 8.28 3.75
CA ALA A 53 -11.13 8.04 3.60
C ALA A 53 -11.97 8.73 4.67
N ALA A 54 -11.48 8.79 5.90
CA ALA A 54 -12.21 9.42 6.99
C ALA A 54 -12.43 10.93 6.76
N ALA A 55 -11.57 11.58 5.96
CA ALA A 55 -11.72 12.98 5.58
C ALA A 55 -12.65 13.21 4.37
N SER A 56 -13.11 12.15 3.70
CA SER A 56 -13.98 12.27 2.53
C SER A 56 -15.44 12.52 2.93
N ASP A 57 -16.10 13.42 2.19
CA ASP A 57 -17.54 13.64 2.32
C ASP A 57 -18.28 12.61 1.47
N VAL A 58 -18.76 11.55 2.10
CA VAL A 58 -19.49 10.46 1.46
C VAL A 58 -20.83 10.18 2.14
N LYS A 59 -21.86 9.92 1.33
CA LYS A 59 -23.21 9.62 1.81
C LYS A 59 -23.28 8.27 2.54
N HIS A 60 -22.44 7.32 2.15
CA HIS A 60 -22.39 5.99 2.76
C HIS A 60 -20.92 5.54 2.88
N PRO A 61 -20.45 5.05 4.05
CA PRO A 61 -19.04 4.69 4.27
C PRO A 61 -18.54 3.57 3.35
N VAL A 62 -19.45 2.69 2.90
CA VAL A 62 -19.15 1.64 1.91
C VAL A 62 -18.71 2.23 0.56
N ASP A 63 -19.26 3.37 0.10
CA ASP A 63 -18.83 4.00 -1.15
C ASP A 63 -17.34 4.33 -1.10
N GLN A 64 -16.90 4.94 0.00
CA GLN A 64 -15.50 5.28 0.15
C GLN A 64 -14.61 4.04 0.26
N GLY A 65 -15.07 2.99 0.93
CA GLY A 65 -14.37 1.70 0.97
C GLY A 65 -14.20 1.08 -0.43
N LEU A 66 -15.22 1.16 -1.29
CA LEU A 66 -15.14 0.69 -2.68
C LEU A 66 -14.13 1.50 -3.50
N VAL A 67 -14.11 2.83 -3.34
CA VAL A 67 -13.13 3.71 -4.01
C VAL A 67 -11.71 3.38 -3.55
N GLN A 68 -11.49 3.10 -2.26
CA GLN A 68 -10.17 2.68 -1.77
C GLN A 68 -9.71 1.34 -2.36
N MET A 69 -10.61 0.37 -2.50
CA MET A 69 -10.28 -0.91 -3.15
C MET A 69 -9.88 -0.71 -4.61
N LEU A 70 -10.49 0.25 -5.32
CA LEU A 70 -10.06 0.61 -6.67
C LEU A 70 -8.63 1.17 -6.68
N GLY A 71 -8.25 1.96 -5.67
CA GLY A 71 -6.88 2.45 -5.51
C GLY A 71 -5.86 1.31 -5.45
N VAL A 72 -6.11 0.30 -4.61
CA VAL A 72 -5.28 -0.91 -4.52
C VAL A 72 -5.22 -1.66 -5.85
N PHE A 73 -6.35 -1.75 -6.56
CA PHE A 73 -6.39 -2.40 -7.87
C PHE A 73 -5.51 -1.70 -8.90
N VAL A 74 -5.65 -0.36 -9.02
CA VAL A 74 -4.86 0.44 -9.97
C VAL A 74 -3.38 0.35 -9.62
N ASP A 75 -3.00 0.51 -8.36
CA ASP A 75 -1.61 0.43 -7.93
C ASP A 75 -0.99 -0.93 -8.27
N THR A 76 -1.58 -2.02 -7.80
CA THR A 76 -0.96 -3.35 -7.92
C THR A 76 -1.12 -3.98 -9.30
N PHE A 77 -2.35 -4.00 -9.85
CA PHE A 77 -2.62 -4.72 -11.11
C PHE A 77 -2.28 -3.92 -12.35
N ILE A 78 -2.28 -2.59 -12.28
CA ILE A 78 -1.94 -1.75 -13.43
C ILE A 78 -0.50 -1.28 -13.30
N VAL A 79 -0.18 -0.51 -12.25
CA VAL A 79 1.12 0.16 -12.14
C VAL A 79 2.25 -0.84 -11.82
N CYS A 80 2.19 -1.56 -10.69
CA CYS A 80 3.24 -2.50 -10.30
C CYS A 80 3.42 -3.63 -11.32
N THR A 81 2.33 -4.15 -11.86
CA THR A 81 2.40 -5.20 -12.90
C THR A 81 3.07 -4.68 -14.15
N SER A 82 2.77 -3.45 -14.61
CA SER A 82 3.45 -2.85 -15.77
C SER A 82 4.96 -2.68 -15.51
N THR A 83 5.33 -2.16 -14.33
CA THR A 83 6.73 -2.02 -13.93
C THR A 83 7.45 -3.38 -13.91
N ALA A 84 6.84 -4.40 -13.31
CA ALA A 84 7.39 -5.75 -13.28
C ALA A 84 7.56 -6.33 -14.68
N MET A 85 6.59 -6.12 -15.58
CA MET A 85 6.68 -6.57 -16.97
C MET A 85 7.85 -5.91 -17.71
N ILE A 86 8.06 -4.60 -17.53
CA ILE A 86 9.20 -3.87 -18.14
C ILE A 86 10.53 -4.44 -17.64
N ILE A 87 10.66 -4.67 -16.34
CA ILE A 87 11.87 -5.26 -15.73
C ILE A 87 12.13 -6.68 -16.24
N LEU A 88 11.09 -7.51 -16.29
CA LEU A 88 11.22 -8.92 -16.70
C LEU A 88 11.47 -9.07 -18.20
N ILE A 89 10.90 -8.21 -19.04
CA ILE A 89 11.13 -8.25 -20.50
C ILE A 89 12.55 -7.78 -20.84
N SER A 90 13.04 -6.73 -20.18
CA SER A 90 14.39 -6.21 -20.44
C SER A 90 15.53 -7.15 -20.02
N GLY A 91 15.24 -8.13 -19.14
CA GLY A 91 16.24 -9.10 -18.65
C GLY A 91 17.25 -8.53 -17.65
N VAL A 92 17.13 -7.25 -17.27
CA VAL A 92 18.07 -6.58 -16.36
C VAL A 92 18.10 -7.19 -14.95
N TYR A 93 17.04 -7.91 -14.58
CA TYR A 93 16.93 -8.59 -13.28
C TYR A 93 17.98 -9.69 -13.06
N HIS A 94 18.68 -10.13 -14.11
CA HIS A 94 19.81 -11.04 -14.01
C HIS A 94 21.08 -10.37 -13.46
N ASP A 95 21.19 -9.04 -13.54
CA ASP A 95 22.31 -8.28 -13.02
C ASP A 95 22.10 -7.96 -11.53
N THR A 96 22.77 -8.72 -10.66
CA THR A 96 22.68 -8.53 -9.21
C THR A 96 23.40 -7.28 -8.71
N SER A 97 24.16 -6.57 -9.56
CA SER A 97 24.82 -5.32 -9.18
C SER A 97 23.86 -4.13 -9.18
N VAL A 98 22.69 -4.28 -9.81
CA VAL A 98 21.69 -3.23 -9.96
C VAL A 98 20.54 -3.48 -9.00
N MET A 99 20.19 -2.49 -8.18
CA MET A 99 19.12 -2.63 -7.20
C MET A 99 18.16 -1.44 -7.20
N GLY A 100 16.93 -1.70 -6.76
CA GLY A 100 15.92 -0.66 -6.54
C GLY A 100 15.58 0.10 -7.81
N VAL A 101 15.55 1.43 -7.71
CA VAL A 101 15.17 2.34 -8.80
C VAL A 101 16.09 2.21 -10.01
N GLU A 102 17.37 1.94 -9.80
CA GLU A 102 18.34 1.80 -10.89
C GLU A 102 17.97 0.65 -11.83
N MET A 103 17.37 -0.42 -11.30
CA MET A 103 16.91 -1.56 -12.09
C MET A 103 15.78 -1.16 -13.05
N THR A 104 14.79 -0.43 -12.52
CA THR A 104 13.68 0.09 -13.34
C THR A 104 14.18 1.10 -14.37
N GLN A 105 15.17 1.93 -14.01
CA GLN A 105 15.76 2.90 -14.91
C GLN A 105 16.44 2.22 -16.10
N ARG A 106 17.34 1.26 -15.84
CA ARG A 106 18.02 0.51 -16.90
C ARG A 106 17.03 -0.27 -17.77
N ALA A 107 16.00 -0.87 -17.16
CA ALA A 107 14.96 -1.56 -17.91
C ALA A 107 14.22 -0.62 -18.87
N LEU A 108 13.84 0.58 -18.42
CA LEU A 108 13.19 1.58 -19.26
C LEU A 108 14.11 2.12 -20.36
N GLU A 109 15.39 2.36 -20.05
CA GLU A 109 16.37 2.81 -21.05
C GLU A 109 16.60 1.76 -22.14
N MET A 110 16.58 0.47 -21.81
CA MET A 110 16.70 -0.63 -22.77
C MET A 110 15.46 -0.73 -23.69
N GLU A 111 14.26 -0.58 -23.13
CA GLU A 111 13.01 -0.78 -23.88
C GLU A 111 12.54 0.48 -24.64
N LEU A 112 12.78 1.67 -24.08
CA LEU A 112 12.31 2.95 -24.63
C LEU A 112 13.44 3.82 -25.21
N GLY A 113 14.70 3.50 -24.93
CA GLY A 113 15.85 4.32 -25.28
C GLY A 113 16.22 5.33 -24.19
N GLY A 114 17.26 6.13 -24.43
CA GLY A 114 17.88 6.98 -23.39
C GLY A 114 16.97 8.01 -22.72
N TRP A 115 15.87 8.43 -23.36
CA TRP A 115 14.89 9.34 -22.74
C TRP A 115 14.05 8.66 -21.63
N GLY A 116 14.05 7.33 -21.58
CA GLY A 116 13.33 6.56 -20.56
C GLY A 116 13.82 6.83 -19.14
N GLY A 117 15.11 7.12 -18.97
CA GLY A 117 15.70 7.51 -17.69
C GLY A 117 15.19 8.87 -17.21
N ASP A 118 15.21 9.88 -18.09
CA ASP A 118 14.69 11.23 -17.78
C ASP A 118 13.19 11.19 -17.45
N PHE A 119 12.43 10.40 -18.22
CA PHE A 119 11.01 10.20 -17.97
C PHE A 119 10.74 9.54 -16.62
N LEU A 120 11.48 8.49 -16.28
CA LEU A 120 11.38 7.83 -14.97
C LEU A 120 11.71 8.80 -13.83
N ALA A 121 12.73 9.63 -13.98
CA ALA A 121 13.12 10.59 -12.95
C ALA A 121 11.99 11.58 -12.63
N VAL A 122 11.31 12.11 -13.65
CA VAL A 122 10.14 12.99 -13.47
C VAL A 122 8.99 12.26 -12.79
N LEU A 123 8.69 11.03 -13.22
CA LEU A 123 7.65 10.21 -12.60
C LEU A 123 7.94 9.91 -11.14
N LEU A 124 9.17 9.50 -10.82
CA LEU A 124 9.60 9.21 -9.46
C LEU A 124 9.54 10.43 -8.57
N PHE A 125 9.92 11.60 -9.09
CA PHE A 125 9.77 12.84 -8.34
C PHE A 125 8.30 13.07 -7.94
N LEU A 126 7.36 12.97 -8.88
CA LEU A 126 5.93 13.14 -8.62
C LEU A 126 5.40 12.07 -7.65
N PHE A 127 5.74 10.80 -7.85
CA PHE A 127 5.30 9.71 -6.99
C PHE A 127 5.86 9.82 -5.58
N CYS A 128 7.16 9.98 -5.42
CA CYS A 128 7.80 10.13 -4.10
C CYS A 128 7.28 11.37 -3.37
N TYR A 129 7.11 12.50 -4.08
CA TYR A 129 6.56 13.72 -3.50
C TYR A 129 5.14 13.50 -2.97
N SER A 130 4.27 12.92 -3.80
CA SER A 130 2.87 12.64 -3.40
C SER A 130 2.79 11.65 -2.24
N ALA A 131 3.64 10.61 -2.23
CA ALA A 131 3.67 9.60 -1.17
C ALA A 131 4.14 10.18 0.17
N VAL A 132 5.16 11.04 0.16
CA VAL A 132 5.65 11.73 1.38
C VAL A 132 4.57 12.64 1.93
N LEU A 133 3.91 13.43 1.09
CA LEU A 133 2.82 14.31 1.53
C LEU A 133 1.61 13.53 2.08
N GLY A 134 1.20 12.45 1.41
CA GLY A 134 0.10 11.60 1.86
C GLY A 134 0.39 11.00 3.24
N ASN A 135 1.55 10.37 3.40
CA ASN A 135 1.95 9.78 4.68
C ASN A 135 2.13 10.82 5.79
N TYR A 136 2.64 12.01 5.45
CA TYR A 136 2.69 13.12 6.39
C TYR A 136 1.29 13.53 6.86
N ALA A 137 0.31 13.66 5.95
CA ALA A 137 -1.05 14.03 6.30
C ALA A 137 -1.72 12.98 7.20
N TYR A 138 -1.49 11.69 6.94
CA TYR A 138 -1.98 10.60 7.79
C TYR A 138 -1.38 10.67 9.19
N ALA A 139 -0.06 10.85 9.26
CA ALA A 139 0.65 10.92 10.52
C ALA A 139 0.33 12.21 11.31
N GLU A 140 0.07 13.33 10.64
CA GLU A 140 -0.42 14.56 11.27
C GLU A 140 -1.78 14.35 11.93
N GLY A 141 -2.73 13.68 11.26
CA GLY A 141 -4.02 13.32 11.87
C GLY A 141 -3.86 12.44 13.11
N ASN A 142 -3.01 11.41 13.03
CA ASN A 142 -2.71 10.54 14.17
C ASN A 142 -2.03 11.30 15.32
N MET A 143 -1.13 12.22 15.02
CA MET A 143 -0.43 13.02 16.03
C MET A 143 -1.38 13.98 16.74
N GLN A 144 -2.30 14.62 16.01
CA GLN A 144 -3.32 15.49 16.58
C GLN A 144 -4.28 14.72 17.50
N PHE A 145 -4.61 13.46 17.16
CA PHE A 145 -5.41 12.59 18.02
C PHE A 145 -4.70 12.28 19.34
N ILE A 146 -3.38 12.05 19.33
CA ILE A 146 -2.59 11.78 20.54
C ILE A 146 -2.37 13.07 21.35
N ASN A 147 -1.96 14.16 20.70
CA ASN A 147 -1.66 15.44 21.34
C ASN A 147 -1.76 16.59 20.34
N ASN A 148 -2.82 17.39 20.45
CA ASN A 148 -3.08 18.53 19.57
C ASN A 148 -2.35 19.83 20.00
N SER A 149 -1.15 19.73 20.57
CA SER A 149 -0.36 20.91 20.94
C SER A 149 0.43 21.46 19.73
N PRO A 150 0.40 22.77 19.45
CA PRO A 150 1.17 23.37 18.35
C PRO A 150 2.68 23.11 18.45
N LYS A 151 3.23 23.04 19.67
CA LYS A 151 4.66 22.76 19.90
C LYS A 151 5.02 21.33 19.50
N VAL A 152 4.16 20.38 19.84
CA VAL A 152 4.33 18.96 19.52
C VAL A 152 4.21 18.74 18.02
N MET A 153 3.24 19.39 17.36
CA MET A 153 3.11 19.37 15.90
C MET A 153 4.31 19.99 15.18
N PHE A 154 4.85 21.09 15.69
CA PHE A 154 6.07 21.67 15.12
C PHE A 154 7.26 20.72 15.24
N ALA A 155 7.48 20.13 16.42
CA ALA A 155 8.53 19.15 16.63
C ALA A 155 8.37 17.92 15.71
N PHE A 156 7.14 17.42 15.54
CA PHE A 156 6.80 16.33 14.64
C PHE A 156 7.17 16.66 13.17
N ARG A 157 6.83 17.86 12.67
CA ARG A 157 7.19 18.30 11.32
C ARG A 157 8.70 18.32 11.10
N ILE A 158 9.46 18.83 12.06
CA ILE A 158 10.93 18.83 12.00
C ILE A 158 11.46 17.39 11.97
N LEU A 159 10.90 16.49 12.79
CA LEU A 159 11.29 15.08 12.80
C LEU A 159 11.03 14.40 11.45
N VAL A 160 9.88 14.67 10.82
CA VAL A 160 9.56 14.13 9.48
C VAL A 160 10.59 14.60 8.45
N LEU A 161 10.96 15.88 8.45
CA LEU A 161 11.99 16.40 7.53
C LEU A 161 13.36 15.75 7.76
N ILE A 162 13.74 15.53 9.03
CA ILE A 162 14.97 14.80 9.38
C ILE A 162 14.90 13.37 8.85
N MET A 163 13.77 12.69 8.99
CA MET A 163 13.59 11.32 8.51
C MET A 163 13.61 11.23 6.97
N VAL A 164 13.06 12.22 6.26
CA VAL A 164 13.16 12.31 4.79
C VAL A 164 14.63 12.46 4.37
N TYR A 165 15.37 13.35 5.02
CA TYR A 165 16.80 13.51 4.76
C TYR A 165 17.59 12.24 5.08
N PHE A 166 17.32 11.61 6.23
CA PHE A 166 17.92 10.34 6.63
C PHE A 166 17.65 9.25 5.59
N GLY A 167 16.43 9.15 5.07
CA GLY A 167 16.08 8.20 4.00
C GLY A 167 16.86 8.45 2.71
N ALA A 168 17.16 9.70 2.37
CA ALA A 168 17.91 10.06 1.17
C ALA A 168 19.40 9.68 1.22
N ILE A 169 20.00 9.64 2.42
CA ILE A 169 21.43 9.31 2.60
C ILE A 169 21.68 7.88 3.11
N SER A 170 20.62 7.17 3.49
CA SER A 170 20.72 5.82 4.04
C SER A 170 20.79 4.76 2.95
N GLY A 171 21.44 3.63 3.27
CA GLY A 171 21.47 2.48 2.38
C GLY A 171 20.08 1.88 2.16
N VAL A 172 19.75 1.56 0.91
CA VAL A 172 18.48 0.95 0.49
C VAL A 172 18.06 -0.25 1.39
N PRO A 173 18.96 -1.21 1.73
CA PRO A 173 18.58 -2.33 2.60
C PRO A 173 18.14 -1.94 4.01
N LEU A 174 18.75 -0.89 4.59
CA LEU A 174 18.41 -0.42 5.93
C LEU A 174 17.01 0.20 5.95
N VAL A 175 16.71 1.05 4.97
CA VAL A 175 15.41 1.71 4.83
C VAL A 175 14.31 0.65 4.67
N TRP A 176 14.54 -0.37 3.83
CA TRP A 176 13.59 -1.47 3.68
C TRP A 176 13.40 -2.30 4.95
N SER A 177 14.47 -2.57 5.69
CA SER A 177 14.38 -3.34 6.95
C SER A 177 13.58 -2.57 8.01
N MET A 178 13.77 -1.25 8.10
CA MET A 178 12.96 -0.41 8.99
C MET A 178 11.50 -0.37 8.55
N ALA A 179 11.24 -0.20 7.24
CA ALA A 179 9.90 -0.23 6.69
C ALA A 179 9.20 -1.56 7.02
N ASP A 180 9.84 -2.70 6.73
CA ASP A 180 9.28 -4.03 7.00
C ASP A 180 8.89 -4.22 8.47
N LEU A 181 9.71 -3.73 9.40
CA LEU A 181 9.44 -3.79 10.84
C LEU A 181 8.18 -3.00 11.20
N PHE A 182 8.11 -1.71 10.83
CA PHE A 182 6.98 -0.86 11.18
C PHE A 182 5.69 -1.27 10.45
N MET A 183 5.79 -1.68 9.19
CA MET A 183 4.66 -2.23 8.44
C MET A 183 4.09 -3.48 9.11
N GLY A 184 4.95 -4.39 9.58
CA GLY A 184 4.52 -5.59 10.30
C GLY A 184 3.74 -5.26 11.57
N ILE A 185 4.22 -4.27 12.34
CA ILE A 185 3.54 -3.81 13.56
C ILE A 185 2.18 -3.20 13.23
N MET A 186 2.13 -2.25 12.29
CA MET A 186 0.90 -1.56 11.90
C MET A 186 -0.13 -2.54 11.34
N ALA A 187 0.27 -3.41 10.42
CA ALA A 187 -0.60 -4.42 9.84
C ALA A 187 -1.15 -5.38 10.89
N THR A 188 -0.32 -5.82 11.85
CA THR A 188 -0.78 -6.73 12.92
C THR A 188 -1.87 -6.08 13.78
N ILE A 189 -1.66 -4.82 14.19
CA ILE A 189 -2.64 -4.08 15.00
C ILE A 189 -3.94 -3.87 14.21
N ASN A 190 -3.81 -3.38 12.97
CA ASN A 190 -4.96 -3.02 12.16
C ASN A 190 -5.78 -4.24 11.70
N LEU A 191 -5.12 -5.33 11.29
CA LEU A 191 -5.83 -6.57 10.93
C LEU A 191 -6.58 -7.14 12.13
N THR A 192 -6.01 -7.08 13.34
CA THR A 192 -6.70 -7.48 14.56
C THR A 192 -7.95 -6.63 14.79
N ALA A 193 -7.85 -5.31 14.63
CA ALA A 193 -8.99 -4.40 14.74
C ALA A 193 -10.08 -4.70 13.69
N ILE A 194 -9.70 -4.92 12.43
CA ILE A 194 -10.64 -5.27 11.34
C ILE A 194 -11.38 -6.58 11.64
N LEU A 195 -10.69 -7.60 12.15
CA LEU A 195 -11.32 -8.87 12.53
C LEU A 195 -12.39 -8.65 13.61
N LEU A 196 -12.10 -7.83 14.63
CA LEU A 196 -13.07 -7.48 15.67
C LEU A 196 -14.24 -6.62 15.13
N LEU A 197 -13.98 -5.75 14.16
CA LEU A 197 -14.97 -4.87 13.54
C LEU A 197 -15.76 -5.52 12.39
N THR A 198 -15.42 -6.75 12.00
CA THR A 198 -16.06 -7.49 10.90
C THR A 198 -17.60 -7.52 10.98
N PRO A 199 -18.24 -7.69 12.16
CA PRO A 199 -19.71 -7.63 12.27
C PRO A 199 -20.31 -6.28 11.82
N TYR A 200 -19.63 -5.17 12.13
CA TYR A 200 -20.06 -3.83 11.75
C TYR A 200 -19.90 -3.61 10.24
N ALA A 201 -18.73 -3.97 9.69
CA ALA A 201 -18.48 -3.90 8.26
C ALA A 201 -19.51 -4.71 7.45
N ARG A 202 -19.85 -5.92 7.91
CA ARG A 202 -20.89 -6.76 7.30
C ARG A 202 -22.28 -6.12 7.36
N THR A 203 -22.62 -5.46 8.46
CA THR A 203 -23.89 -4.75 8.60
C THR A 203 -23.98 -3.58 7.62
N LEU A 204 -22.95 -2.75 7.56
CA LEU A 204 -22.87 -1.62 6.62
C LEU A 204 -22.94 -2.08 5.15
N LEU A 205 -22.25 -3.17 4.81
CA LEU A 205 -22.29 -3.70 3.44
C LEU A 205 -23.67 -4.26 3.07
N LYS A 206 -24.35 -4.91 4.02
CA LYS A 206 -25.72 -5.41 3.81
C LYS A 206 -26.70 -4.25 3.61
N ASP A 207 -26.60 -3.20 4.43
CA ASP A 207 -27.41 -1.99 4.29
C ASP A 207 -27.24 -1.36 2.90
N TYR A 208 -25.99 -1.10 2.52
CA TYR A 208 -25.63 -0.56 1.21
C TYR A 208 -26.23 -1.37 0.05
N THR A 209 -26.03 -2.69 0.09
CA THR A 209 -26.51 -3.60 -0.96
C THR A 209 -28.04 -3.65 -0.99
N ALA A 210 -28.70 -3.58 0.17
CA ALA A 210 -30.16 -3.55 0.25
C ALA A 210 -30.74 -2.25 -0.36
N GLN A 211 -30.11 -1.10 -0.10
CA GLN A 211 -30.52 0.17 -0.70
C GLN A 211 -30.37 0.15 -2.23
N LEU A 212 -29.25 -0.38 -2.75
CA LEU A 212 -29.04 -0.55 -4.21
C LEU A 212 -30.08 -1.48 -4.83
N ARG A 213 -30.35 -2.63 -4.20
CA ARG A 213 -31.38 -3.58 -4.68
C ARG A 213 -32.79 -3.00 -4.60
N GLY A 214 -33.05 -2.11 -3.66
CA GLY A 214 -34.28 -1.33 -3.55
C GLY A 214 -34.43 -0.23 -4.61
N GLY A 215 -33.49 -0.10 -5.55
CA GLY A 215 -33.52 0.87 -6.64
C GLY A 215 -33.00 2.26 -6.27
N LYS A 216 -32.43 2.43 -5.06
CA LYS A 216 -31.82 3.69 -4.66
C LYS A 216 -30.46 3.83 -5.32
N LYS A 217 -30.31 4.80 -6.23
CA LYS A 217 -29.06 5.04 -6.97
C LYS A 217 -27.92 5.51 -6.07
N ASP A 218 -28.25 6.31 -5.06
CA ASP A 218 -27.31 6.85 -4.08
C ASP A 218 -27.68 6.31 -2.68
N PRO A 219 -27.09 5.18 -2.25
CA PRO A 219 -27.21 4.72 -0.88
C PRO A 219 -26.76 5.79 0.12
N GLU A 220 -27.39 5.83 1.28
CA GLU A 220 -27.09 6.82 2.32
C GLU A 220 -27.14 6.14 3.67
N PHE A 221 -26.07 6.27 4.46
CA PHE A 221 -26.01 5.67 5.77
C PHE A 221 -26.60 6.60 6.82
N LYS A 222 -27.62 6.13 7.54
CA LYS A 222 -28.24 6.89 8.63
C LYS A 222 -27.96 6.20 9.95
N ILE A 223 -27.04 6.77 10.74
CA ILE A 223 -26.63 6.21 12.04
C ILE A 223 -27.79 6.01 13.02
N ASP A 224 -28.85 6.83 12.90
CA ASP A 224 -30.06 6.73 13.72
C ASP A 224 -30.83 5.41 13.55
N GLN A 225 -30.65 4.73 12.42
CA GLN A 225 -31.26 3.42 12.16
C GLN A 225 -30.49 2.27 12.82
N TYR A 226 -29.33 2.56 13.43
CA TYR A 226 -28.43 1.59 14.03
C TYR A 226 -28.06 1.95 15.49
N PRO A 227 -28.98 1.75 16.46
CA PRO A 227 -28.79 2.17 17.85
C PRO A 227 -27.53 1.58 18.52
N GLU A 228 -27.19 0.35 18.19
CA GLU A 228 -26.00 -0.34 18.72
C GLU A 228 -24.68 0.28 18.21
N MET A 229 -24.69 0.88 17.02
CA MET A 229 -23.54 1.65 16.49
C MET A 229 -23.52 3.05 17.09
N LYS A 230 -24.69 3.69 17.20
CA LYS A 230 -24.83 5.04 17.75
C LYS A 230 -24.35 5.16 19.20
N LYS A 231 -24.44 4.11 20.02
CA LYS A 231 -23.91 4.10 21.40
C LYS A 231 -22.37 4.15 21.49
N ARG A 232 -21.66 3.92 20.39
CA ARG A 232 -20.19 3.79 20.34
C ARG A 232 -19.48 4.93 19.61
N VAL A 233 -20.24 5.89 19.08
CA VAL A 233 -19.77 7.10 18.38
C VAL A 233 -20.15 8.30 19.23
#